data_AF-A0A094EDJ0-F1
#
_entry.id   AF-A0A094EDJ0-F1
#
_cell.length_a   1.000
_cell.length_b   1.000
_cell.length_c   1.000
_cell.angle_alpha   90.00
_cell.angle_beta   90.00
_cell.angle_gamma   90.00
#
_symmetry.space_group_name_H-M   'P 1'
#
loop_
_entity.id
_entity.type
_entity.pdbx_description
1 polymer ?
#
loop_
_entity_poly.entity_id
_entity_poly.type
_entity_poly.pdbx_seq_one_letter_code
_entity_poly.pdbx_strand_id
1 'polypeptide(L)'
;MKSTTIISLIAALAAQQVAGHATFQDLWVDGVDEITGKCAVAAGSTVTVEMHQQPGDRSCANEAIGGDHFGPVLGYLSKVEDAATADGSAGWFKIYEDSWARGTGSNGAADYWGTKDMNLCCGRVNMKIPADIPAGDYLLRAEVVALHVAGSLGGAQLYMSC
;
A
#
# COMPACT_ATOMS: atom_id res chain seq x y z
N MET A 1 -36.99 42.58 -20.94
CA MET A 1 -35.74 41.88 -20.63
C MET A 1 -35.92 41.16 -19.31
N LYS A 2 -36.20 39.85 -19.34
CA LYS A 2 -36.38 39.04 -18.12
C LYS A 2 -35.03 38.36 -17.86
N SER A 3 -34.39 38.76 -16.76
CA SER A 3 -33.12 38.23 -16.30
C SER A 3 -33.37 36.89 -15.61
N THR A 4 -32.80 35.82 -16.14
CA THR A 4 -32.84 34.48 -15.53
C THR A 4 -31.49 34.22 -14.90
N THR A 5 -31.39 34.43 -13.60
CA THR A 5 -30.21 34.07 -12.80
C THR A 5 -30.18 32.55 -12.65
N ILE A 6 -29.20 31.90 -13.28
CA ILE A 6 -28.92 30.46 -13.13
C ILE A 6 -28.15 30.28 -11.82
N ILE A 7 -28.83 29.74 -10.80
CA ILE A 7 -28.19 29.27 -9.57
C ILE A 7 -27.50 27.95 -9.91
N SER A 8 -26.17 27.98 -10.00
CA SER A 8 -25.37 26.75 -10.13
C SER A 8 -25.40 26.00 -8.80
N LEU A 9 -26.05 24.83 -8.79
CA LEU A 9 -25.97 23.88 -7.68
C LEU A 9 -24.55 23.30 -7.66
N ILE A 10 -23.75 23.71 -6.68
CA ILE A 10 -22.52 23.01 -6.33
C ILE A 10 -22.95 21.73 -5.60
N ALA A 11 -22.92 20.59 -6.29
CA ALA A 11 -23.07 19.30 -5.64
C ALA A 11 -21.81 19.08 -4.79
N ALA A 12 -21.97 19.15 -3.46
CA ALA A 12 -20.93 18.73 -2.54
C ALA A 12 -20.72 17.22 -2.72
N LEU A 13 -19.58 16.85 -3.33
CA LEU A 13 -19.14 15.47 -3.43
C LEU A 13 -18.82 15.01 -2.00
N ALA A 14 -19.68 14.19 -1.42
CA ALA A 14 -19.41 13.56 -0.13
C ALA A 14 -18.15 12.71 -0.28
N ALA A 15 -17.05 13.13 0.35
CA ALA A 15 -15.86 12.31 0.48
C ALA A 15 -16.25 11.06 1.29
N GLN A 16 -16.48 9.95 0.61
CA GLN A 16 -16.61 8.66 1.26
C GLN A 16 -15.25 8.35 1.88
N GLN A 17 -15.17 8.38 3.21
CA GLN A 17 -13.97 7.96 3.92
C GLN A 17 -13.74 6.49 3.63
N VAL A 18 -12.63 6.16 2.98
CA VAL A 18 -12.19 4.76 2.85
C VAL A 18 -11.54 4.40 4.16
N ALA A 19 -12.18 3.53 4.94
CA ALA A 19 -11.58 3.00 6.16
C ALA A 19 -10.36 2.16 5.78
N GLY A 20 -9.19 2.63 6.19
CA GLY A 20 -7.98 1.82 6.11
C GLY A 20 -8.02 0.72 7.16
N HIS A 21 -7.66 -0.49 6.75
CA HIS A 21 -7.36 -1.59 7.66
C HIS A 21 -5.85 -1.61 7.89
N ALA A 22 -5.40 -2.01 9.08
CA ALA A 22 -3.98 -2.20 9.32
C ALA A 22 -3.57 -3.60 8.86
N THR A 23 -2.54 -3.69 8.04
CA THR A 23 -1.62 -4.84 8.09
C THR A 23 -0.50 -4.45 9.03
N PHE A 24 -0.04 -5.37 9.86
CA PHE A 24 1.13 -5.14 10.70
C PHE A 24 2.35 -5.31 9.81
N GLN A 25 3.02 -4.20 9.55
CA GLN A 25 4.18 -4.17 8.68
C GLN A 25 5.44 -4.18 9.53
N ASP A 26 6.53 -4.70 8.99
CA ASP A 26 7.90 -4.44 9.40
C ASP A 26 8.69 -3.94 8.19
N LEU A 27 9.77 -3.21 8.46
CA LEU A 27 10.69 -2.74 7.44
C LEU A 27 12.08 -3.31 7.70
N TRP A 28 12.55 -4.12 6.76
CA TRP A 28 13.88 -4.73 6.82
C TRP A 28 14.85 -3.99 5.90
N VAL A 29 15.94 -3.51 6.49
CA VAL A 29 17.08 -2.92 5.79
C VAL A 29 18.30 -3.77 6.10
N ASP A 30 18.93 -4.33 5.06
CA ASP A 30 20.09 -5.23 5.21
C ASP A 30 19.87 -6.39 6.22
N GLY A 31 18.62 -6.84 6.36
CA GLY A 31 18.23 -7.93 7.25
C GLY A 31 17.93 -7.54 8.71
N VAL A 32 17.94 -6.25 9.04
CA VAL A 32 17.59 -5.71 10.36
C VAL A 32 16.19 -5.08 10.31
N ASP A 33 15.35 -5.35 11.30
CA ASP A 33 14.05 -4.67 11.48
C ASP A 33 14.27 -3.26 12.04
N GLU A 34 13.80 -2.27 11.30
CA GLU A 34 14.03 -0.85 11.55
C GLU A 34 12.78 -0.08 12.01
N ILE A 35 11.66 -0.75 12.31
CA ILE A 35 10.38 -0.07 12.57
C ILE A 35 10.39 0.87 13.79
N THR A 36 11.35 0.69 14.70
CA THR A 36 11.44 1.48 15.93
C THR A 36 11.92 2.92 15.74
N GLY A 37 12.27 3.33 14.51
CA GLY A 37 12.66 4.70 14.23
C GLY A 37 12.87 5.01 12.74
N LYS A 38 13.67 6.05 12.48
CA LYS A 38 14.11 6.35 11.11
C LYS A 38 15.19 5.37 10.70
N CYS A 39 15.02 4.75 9.54
CA CYS A 39 16.02 3.89 8.93
C CYS A 39 16.91 4.69 7.97
N ALA A 40 18.21 4.41 7.98
CA ALA A 40 19.12 4.94 6.97
C ALA A 40 19.13 3.99 5.76
N VAL A 41 18.62 4.45 4.62
CA VAL A 41 18.56 3.66 3.38
C VAL A 41 19.29 4.41 2.27
N ALA A 42 20.25 3.74 1.64
CA ALA A 42 20.94 4.30 0.48
C ALA A 42 20.00 4.32 -0.75
N ALA A 43 19.91 5.45 -1.44
CA ALA A 43 19.22 5.52 -2.73
C ALA A 43 19.77 4.46 -3.69
N GLY A 44 18.88 3.79 -4.43
CA GLY A 44 19.25 2.67 -5.33
C GLY A 44 19.31 1.30 -4.67
N SER A 45 19.29 1.21 -3.33
CA SER A 45 19.22 -0.07 -2.63
C SER A 45 17.82 -0.68 -2.67
N THR A 46 17.69 -1.90 -2.14
CA THR A 46 16.42 -2.59 -1.96
C THR A 46 16.13 -2.69 -0.47
N VAL A 47 14.92 -2.32 -0.10
CA VAL A 47 14.34 -2.60 1.23
C VAL A 47 13.32 -3.72 1.11
N THR A 48 13.09 -4.45 2.19
CA THR A 48 12.02 -5.45 2.24
C THR A 48 10.95 -4.98 3.20
N VAL A 49 9.71 -4.87 2.73
CA VAL A 49 8.55 -4.73 3.62
C VAL A 49 8.02 -6.12 3.92
N GLU A 50 7.73 -6.43 5.18
CA GLU A 50 7.03 -7.64 5.59
C GLU A 50 5.64 -7.29 6.12
N MET A 51 4.59 -7.90 5.60
CA MET A 51 3.20 -7.56 5.93
C MET A 51 2.47 -8.79 6.47
N HIS A 52 1.79 -8.66 7.60
CA HIS A 52 0.93 -9.71 8.14
C HIS A 52 -0.39 -9.15 8.68
N GLN A 53 -1.47 -9.93 8.52
CA GLN A 53 -2.81 -9.59 8.99
C GLN A 53 -2.97 -9.67 10.52
N GLN A 54 -2.06 -10.35 11.22
CA GLN A 54 -2.06 -10.46 12.69
C GLN A 54 -0.82 -9.77 13.30
N PRO A 55 -0.97 -9.08 14.45
CA PRO A 55 0.17 -8.45 15.11
C PRO A 55 1.16 -9.49 15.61
N GLY A 56 2.45 -9.30 15.26
CA GLY A 56 3.54 -10.19 15.68
C GLY A 56 3.56 -11.57 15.02
N ASP A 57 2.64 -11.88 14.10
CA ASP A 57 2.72 -13.10 13.30
C ASP A 57 3.72 -12.92 12.16
N ARG A 58 4.69 -13.80 12.06
CA ARG A 58 5.73 -13.84 11.02
C ARG A 58 5.89 -15.25 10.45
N SER A 59 4.91 -16.12 10.74
CA SER A 59 4.97 -17.51 10.34
C SER A 59 4.66 -17.65 8.85
N CYS A 60 5.61 -18.21 8.10
CA CYS A 60 5.38 -18.66 6.73
C CYS A 60 4.28 -19.74 6.60
N ALA A 61 3.84 -20.35 7.71
CA ALA A 61 2.75 -21.32 7.70
C ALA A 61 1.37 -20.67 7.62
N ASN A 62 1.28 -19.36 7.89
CA ASN A 62 0.05 -18.59 7.81
C ASN A 62 0.12 -17.67 6.59
N GLU A 63 -1.04 -17.38 5.99
CA GLU A 63 -1.12 -16.34 4.98
C GLU A 63 -0.80 -14.99 5.62
N ALA A 64 0.08 -14.23 4.97
CA ALA A 64 0.33 -12.83 5.31
C ALA A 64 -0.95 -12.00 5.22
N ILE A 65 -1.77 -12.25 4.20
CA ILE A 65 -3.16 -11.81 4.14
C ILE A 65 -4.05 -12.91 3.56
N GLY A 66 -5.01 -13.39 4.33
CA GLY A 66 -5.86 -14.53 3.97
C GLY A 66 -7.31 -14.14 3.73
N GLY A 67 -8.19 -15.10 3.44
CA GLY A 67 -9.63 -14.84 3.29
C GLY A 67 -10.00 -14.15 1.97
N ASP A 68 -9.38 -14.60 0.88
CA ASP A 68 -9.66 -14.13 -0.49
C ASP A 68 -9.36 -12.64 -0.72
N HIS A 69 -8.45 -12.03 0.03
CA HIS A 69 -8.01 -10.64 -0.19
C HIS A 69 -7.09 -10.52 -1.43
N PHE A 70 -7.66 -10.85 -2.59
CA PHE A 70 -7.01 -10.77 -3.90
C PHE A 70 -6.86 -9.33 -4.33
N GLY A 71 -5.64 -8.93 -4.68
CA GLY A 71 -5.38 -7.54 -5.03
C GLY A 71 -3.92 -7.24 -5.34
N PRO A 72 -3.65 -6.02 -5.85
CA PRO A 72 -2.29 -5.54 -6.01
C PRO A 72 -1.63 -5.24 -4.66
N VAL A 73 -0.30 -5.30 -4.66
CA VAL A 73 0.60 -4.78 -3.64
C VAL A 73 1.35 -3.58 -4.22
N LEU A 74 1.38 -2.47 -3.50
CA LEU A 74 1.86 -1.18 -3.97
C LEU A 74 2.86 -0.59 -2.97
N GLY A 75 3.84 0.15 -3.46
CA GLY A 75 4.83 0.86 -2.63
C GLY A 75 5.00 2.31 -3.10
N TYR A 76 5.04 3.24 -2.15
CA TYR A 76 5.14 4.67 -2.43
C TYR A 76 6.15 5.35 -1.50
N LEU A 77 6.79 6.42 -1.98
CA LEU A 77 7.59 7.31 -1.17
C LEU A 77 6.96 8.71 -1.15
N SER A 78 7.15 9.41 -0.02
CA SER A 78 6.79 10.82 0.13
C SER A 78 7.93 11.56 0.80
N LYS A 79 8.48 12.59 0.12
CA LYS A 79 9.55 13.42 0.70
C LYS A 79 8.95 14.28 1.81
N VAL A 80 9.54 14.23 2.99
CA VAL A 80 9.11 15.01 4.15
C VAL A 80 10.26 15.77 4.78
N GLU A 81 9.96 16.70 5.68
CA GLU A 81 10.96 17.39 6.48
C GLU A 81 11.52 16.47 7.57
N ASP A 82 10.63 15.76 8.26
CA ASP A 82 10.96 14.84 9.35
C ASP A 82 10.03 13.61 9.32
N ALA A 83 10.58 12.44 9.02
CA ALA A 83 9.81 11.19 8.94
C ALA A 83 9.23 10.73 10.28
N ALA A 84 9.75 11.22 11.42
CA ALA A 84 9.24 10.86 12.74
C ALA A 84 7.97 11.63 13.13
N THR A 85 7.68 12.74 12.46
CA THR A 85 6.54 13.62 12.79
C THR A 85 5.60 13.89 11.62
N ALA A 86 5.95 13.48 10.41
CA ALA A 86 5.10 13.62 9.24
C ALA A 86 3.80 12.79 9.38
N ASP A 87 2.69 13.38 8.94
CA ASP A 87 1.35 12.81 9.03
C ASP A 87 0.88 12.11 7.74
N GLY A 88 1.75 12.06 6.72
CA GLY A 88 1.45 11.48 5.41
C GLY A 88 0.63 12.38 4.47
N SER A 89 0.38 13.64 4.81
CA SER A 89 -0.37 14.59 3.98
C SER A 89 0.42 15.13 2.76
N ALA A 90 1.73 14.94 2.74
CA ALA A 90 2.60 15.35 1.63
C ALA A 90 2.36 14.52 0.35
N GLY A 91 2.91 15.00 -0.77
CA GLY A 91 2.75 14.34 -2.08
C GLY A 91 3.48 13.00 -2.17
N TRP A 92 2.80 12.00 -2.73
CA TRP A 92 3.30 10.63 -2.89
C TRP A 92 3.69 10.33 -4.34
N PHE A 93 4.74 9.54 -4.53
CA PHE A 93 5.07 8.92 -5.80
C PHE A 93 5.27 7.42 -5.64
N LYS A 94 4.82 6.65 -6.64
CA LYS A 94 4.89 5.18 -6.63
C LYS A 94 6.32 4.72 -6.97
N ILE A 95 6.80 3.72 -6.25
CA ILE A 95 8.09 3.05 -6.50
C ILE A 95 7.95 1.56 -6.78
N TYR A 96 6.82 0.96 -6.42
CA TYR A 96 6.56 -0.46 -6.57
C TYR A 96 5.09 -0.73 -6.91
N GLU A 97 4.86 -1.69 -7.78
CA GLU A 97 3.55 -2.28 -8.05
C GLU A 97 3.71 -3.72 -8.50
N ASP A 98 3.03 -4.61 -7.81
CA ASP A 98 2.76 -5.97 -8.22
C ASP A 98 1.25 -6.15 -8.27
N SER A 99 0.70 -6.31 -9.47
CA SER A 99 -0.72 -6.16 -9.70
C SER A 99 -1.43 -7.49 -9.93
N TRP A 100 -1.60 -7.85 -11.19
CA TRP A 100 -2.43 -8.97 -11.60
C TRP A 100 -1.95 -9.55 -12.93
N ALA A 101 -1.87 -10.87 -12.99
CA ALA A 101 -1.82 -11.63 -14.22
C ALA A 101 -2.84 -12.77 -14.21
N ARG A 102 -3.43 -13.04 -15.38
CA ARG A 102 -4.42 -14.10 -15.55
C ARG A 102 -3.85 -15.47 -15.15
N GLY A 103 -4.56 -16.17 -14.28
CA GLY A 103 -4.30 -17.57 -13.94
C GLY A 103 -5.24 -18.53 -14.66
N THR A 104 -5.38 -19.72 -14.08
CA THR A 104 -6.15 -20.84 -14.66
C THR A 104 -7.63 -20.82 -14.30
N GLY A 105 -8.07 -19.90 -13.44
CA GLY A 105 -9.44 -19.81 -12.95
C GLY A 105 -10.39 -19.07 -13.89
N SER A 106 -11.68 -19.17 -13.58
CA SER A 106 -12.76 -18.48 -14.30
C SER A 106 -13.27 -17.20 -13.59
N ASN A 107 -13.00 -17.06 -12.29
CA ASN A 107 -13.52 -15.99 -11.44
C ASN A 107 -12.42 -15.13 -10.78
N GLY A 108 -11.17 -15.31 -11.18
CA GLY A 108 -10.03 -14.55 -10.70
C GLY A 108 -9.40 -15.01 -9.38
N ALA A 109 -10.02 -15.93 -8.65
CA ALA A 109 -9.47 -16.44 -7.38
C ALA A 109 -8.15 -17.21 -7.56
N ALA A 110 -7.97 -17.85 -8.73
CA ALA A 110 -6.75 -18.59 -9.06
C ALA A 110 -5.71 -17.74 -9.82
N ASP A 111 -5.95 -16.45 -10.01
CA ASP A 111 -5.04 -15.56 -10.73
C ASP A 111 -3.76 -15.29 -9.94
N TYR A 112 -2.78 -14.69 -10.61
CA TYR A 112 -1.52 -14.26 -10.02
C TYR A 112 -1.68 -12.82 -9.57
N TRP A 113 -2.17 -12.65 -8.35
CA TRP A 113 -2.29 -11.35 -7.68
C TRP A 113 -1.01 -11.02 -6.91
N GLY A 114 -0.69 -9.75 -6.76
CA GLY A 114 0.43 -9.35 -5.89
C GLY A 114 0.29 -9.87 -4.46
N THR A 115 -0.94 -9.93 -3.91
CA THR A 115 -1.16 -10.53 -2.58
C THR A 115 -0.86 -12.03 -2.52
N LYS A 116 -1.01 -12.74 -3.65
CA LYS A 116 -0.64 -14.16 -3.75
C LYS A 116 0.87 -14.32 -3.75
N ASP A 117 1.58 -13.51 -4.51
CA ASP A 117 3.05 -13.54 -4.58
C ASP A 117 3.67 -13.12 -3.23
N MET A 118 3.08 -12.14 -2.56
CA MET A 118 3.41 -11.75 -1.18
C MET A 118 3.20 -12.92 -0.20
N ASN A 119 2.06 -13.61 -0.25
CA ASN A 119 1.80 -14.79 0.59
C ASN A 119 2.82 -15.91 0.32
N LEU A 120 3.19 -16.16 -0.94
CA LEU A 120 4.22 -17.14 -1.32
C LEU A 120 5.61 -16.75 -0.82
N CYS A 121 5.86 -15.45 -0.62
CA CYS A 121 7.09 -14.90 -0.07
C CYS A 121 7.02 -14.67 1.45
N CYS A 122 6.15 -15.35 2.17
CA CYS A 122 5.96 -15.19 3.62
C CYS A 122 5.69 -13.75 4.06
N GLY A 123 4.90 -13.00 3.31
CA GLY A 123 4.59 -11.60 3.62
C GLY A 123 5.64 -10.60 3.14
N ARG A 124 6.74 -11.04 2.54
CA ARG A 124 7.86 -10.18 2.16
C ARG A 124 7.74 -9.63 0.74
N VAL A 125 8.02 -8.34 0.61
CA VAL A 125 7.95 -7.58 -0.64
C VAL A 125 9.20 -6.73 -0.78
N ASN A 126 10.01 -7.02 -1.80
CA ASN A 126 11.23 -6.26 -2.09
C ASN A 126 10.90 -5.00 -2.88
N MET A 127 11.24 -3.84 -2.34
CA MET A 127 11.03 -2.54 -2.98
C MET A 127 12.38 -1.87 -3.26
N LYS A 128 12.62 -1.54 -4.53
CA LYS A 128 13.82 -0.79 -4.92
C LYS A 128 13.60 0.70 -4.68
N ILE A 129 14.47 1.31 -3.89
CA ILE A 129 14.50 2.76 -3.73
C ILE A 129 15.11 3.36 -5.00
N PRO A 130 14.46 4.36 -5.65
CA PRO A 130 15.04 5.03 -6.80
C PRO A 130 16.44 5.59 -6.49
N ALA A 131 17.35 5.50 -7.45
CA ALA A 131 18.72 5.96 -7.27
C ALA A 131 18.87 7.49 -7.48
N ASP A 132 17.88 8.10 -8.13
CA ASP A 132 17.88 9.48 -8.62
C ASP A 132 16.87 10.38 -7.88
N ILE A 133 16.66 10.11 -6.59
CA ILE A 133 15.86 10.97 -5.71
C ILE A 133 16.76 11.81 -4.78
N PRO A 134 16.32 13.02 -4.37
CA PRO A 134 17.05 13.83 -3.40
C PRO A 134 17.27 13.08 -2.08
N ALA A 135 18.41 13.31 -1.44
CA ALA A 135 18.64 12.78 -0.09
C ALA A 135 17.73 13.48 0.95
N GLY A 136 17.49 12.78 2.06
CA GLY A 136 16.76 13.28 3.23
C GLY A 136 15.63 12.35 3.64
N ASP A 137 14.75 12.84 4.51
CA ASP A 137 13.67 12.03 5.06
C ASP A 137 12.54 11.75 4.06
N TYR A 138 12.04 10.51 4.12
CA TYR A 138 10.88 10.04 3.38
C TYR A 138 10.00 9.18 4.29
N LEU A 139 8.69 9.18 4.02
CA LEU A 139 7.81 8.10 4.43
C LEU A 139 7.77 7.03 3.33
N LEU A 140 7.76 5.76 3.71
CA LEU A 140 7.55 4.62 2.81
C LEU A 140 6.18 4.00 3.10
N ARG A 141 5.24 4.10 2.16
CA ARG A 141 3.91 3.50 2.29
C ARG A 141 3.82 2.20 1.51
N ALA A 142 3.66 1.09 2.21
CA ALA A 142 3.30 -0.19 1.60
C ALA A 142 1.79 -0.42 1.71
N GLU A 143 1.16 -0.84 0.62
CA GLU A 143 -0.30 -0.98 0.53
C GLU A 143 -0.71 -2.27 -0.18
N VAL A 144 -1.72 -2.94 0.37
CA VAL A 144 -2.54 -3.93 -0.33
C VAL A 144 -3.91 -3.32 -0.62
N VAL A 145 -4.42 -3.53 -1.83
CA VAL A 145 -5.79 -3.16 -2.21
C VAL A 145 -6.60 -4.42 -2.47
N ALA A 146 -7.33 -4.92 -1.48
CA ALA A 146 -8.14 -6.13 -1.66
C ALA A 146 -9.43 -5.82 -2.45
N LEU A 147 -9.68 -6.60 -3.50
CA LEU A 147 -10.71 -6.35 -4.50
C LEU A 147 -11.87 -7.35 -4.49
N HIS A 148 -11.86 -8.34 -3.60
CA HIS A 148 -12.85 -9.44 -3.59
C HIS A 148 -14.31 -8.98 -3.42
N VAL A 149 -14.53 -7.84 -2.79
CA VAL A 149 -15.85 -7.18 -2.66
C VAL A 149 -15.96 -5.86 -3.41
N ALA A 150 -14.99 -5.54 -4.28
CA ALA A 150 -14.93 -4.28 -5.03
C ALA A 150 -15.85 -4.22 -6.27
N GLY A 151 -16.86 -5.10 -6.37
CA GLY A 151 -17.87 -5.04 -7.43
C GLY A 151 -18.79 -3.81 -7.37
N SER A 152 -18.78 -3.09 -6.24
CA SER A 152 -19.49 -1.83 -6.02
C SER A 152 -18.52 -0.74 -5.59
N LEU A 153 -18.86 0.52 -5.86
CA LEU A 153 -18.12 1.68 -5.37
C LEU A 153 -17.98 1.61 -3.84
N GLY A 154 -16.77 1.84 -3.33
CA GLY A 154 -16.44 1.76 -1.90
C GLY A 154 -16.23 0.34 -1.37
N GLY A 155 -16.29 -0.69 -2.23
CA GLY A 155 -16.05 -2.07 -1.81
C GLY A 155 -14.58 -2.44 -1.65
N ALA A 156 -13.65 -1.75 -2.31
CA ALA A 156 -12.22 -2.03 -2.16
C ALA A 156 -11.75 -1.78 -0.73
N GLN A 157 -10.96 -2.71 -0.19
CA GLN A 157 -10.40 -2.61 1.16
C GLN A 157 -8.91 -2.29 1.06
N LEU A 158 -8.49 -1.21 1.70
CA LEU A 158 -7.11 -0.76 1.68
C LEU A 158 -6.41 -1.17 2.96
N TYR A 159 -5.26 -1.83 2.85
CA TYR A 159 -4.41 -2.22 3.97
C TYR A 159 -3.06 -1.55 3.84
N MET A 160 -2.73 -0.60 4.70
CA MET A 160 -1.52 0.19 4.55
C MET A 160 -0.89 0.59 5.89
N SER A 161 0.39 0.93 5.86
CA SER A 161 1.11 1.59 6.94
C SER A 161 2.26 2.40 6.35
N CYS A 162 2.89 3.22 7.18
CA CYS A 162 4.09 3.99 6.88
C CYS A 162 5.11 3.81 8.00
#